data_AF-A0AAZ1XR22-F1
#
_entry.id   AF-A0AAZ1XR22-F1
#
_cell.length_a   1.000
_cell.length_b   1.000
_cell.length_c   1.000
_cell.angle_alpha   90.00
_cell.angle_beta   90.00
_cell.angle_gamma   90.00
#
_symmetry.space_group_name_H-M   'P 1'
#
loop_
_entity.id
_entity.type
_entity.pdbx_description
1 polymer ?
#
loop_
_entity_poly.entity_id
_entity_poly.type
_entity_poly.pdbx_seq_one_letter_code
_entity_poly.pdbx_strand_id
1 'polypeptide(L)'
;MITLTEIMRQKDDVAFAEMLNRIRIKEKTDELSQCDRDLLSQAVTAPEECPIEVLHIYATNKNVESHNTDTLKKLHSNIIIITADDFQKDKCTGRMARRDKPFTGGRNDLPDTLNVAEGARVMLTRNLDTLNGLVNGAFGILIKVVRSENDGQITKLGLRMDNQQPMRHNRSSNAASDDLVYIERSEESLKFKGAVRRQFPVKLAFACTIHKTQGLTTQTAVVSMKNIFEPGMAYVVLSRVTSLSGLYLQDLDEKKIYANPEVTAALQTMRQASVEEMMPLLQLRETASRPDTLTLIHHNTEGLPSHICDIKSHHEMCLADVLCLTESHLQGSFVADSLHLDGYTMFKRNRHVSYTNFPHMATRSGGGVVVYLRNHFQVQVKQYLHNVTDLEFLVLKVQAPFPALIAVVYRPPDYSLTPFMQNLVSLLDSLEIMDCHPIIVCGDFNENQLQSGRKQILEQFQSRGYSQLITSATTDKNTLLDLIFISQPQKSLHSGVLRTYYSYHNPVFCVLSLSQL
;
A
#
# COMPACT_ATOMS: atom_id res chain seq x y z
N MET A 1 1.90 -13.29 -9.05
CA MET A 1 2.80 -13.44 -7.90
C MET A 1 4.05 -12.70 -8.28
N ILE A 2 4.34 -11.64 -7.53
CA ILE A 2 5.64 -10.97 -7.58
C ILE A 2 6.41 -11.57 -6.41
N THR A 3 7.52 -12.25 -6.71
CA THR A 3 8.36 -12.91 -5.70
C THR A 3 9.62 -12.10 -5.53
N LEU A 4 9.86 -11.60 -4.31
CA LEU A 4 11.14 -11.00 -3.96
C LEU A 4 12.14 -12.13 -3.68
N THR A 5 13.28 -12.13 -4.38
CA THR A 5 14.30 -13.18 -4.30
C THR A 5 15.54 -12.73 -3.51
N GLU A 6 15.78 -11.43 -3.40
CA GLU A 6 16.93 -10.87 -2.71
C GLU A 6 16.73 -10.81 -1.19
N ILE A 7 17.68 -11.37 -0.43
CA ILE A 7 17.67 -11.37 1.03
C ILE A 7 18.45 -10.18 1.55
N MET A 8 17.74 -9.20 2.11
CA MET A 8 18.37 -8.00 2.67
C MET A 8 18.82 -8.15 4.12
N ARG A 9 18.19 -9.03 4.91
CA ARG A 9 18.42 -9.12 6.37
C ARG A 9 19.73 -9.81 6.72
N GLN A 10 20.04 -10.92 6.05
CA GLN A 10 21.25 -11.72 6.26
C GLN A 10 22.25 -11.55 5.11
N LYS A 11 22.26 -10.38 4.46
CA LYS A 11 23.08 -10.13 3.26
C LYS A 11 24.58 -10.34 3.47
N ASP A 12 25.06 -10.15 4.70
CA ASP A 12 26.47 -10.25 5.06
C ASP A 12 26.89 -11.68 5.50
N ASP A 13 25.92 -12.61 5.64
CA ASP A 13 26.14 -14.00 6.05
C ASP A 13 25.40 -14.96 5.09
N VAL A 14 26.01 -15.21 3.94
CA VAL A 14 25.43 -15.99 2.84
C VAL A 14 25.12 -17.43 3.27
N ALA A 15 26.03 -18.08 4.00
CA ALA A 15 25.86 -19.46 4.46
C ALA A 15 24.63 -19.58 5.37
N PHE A 16 24.44 -18.62 6.28
CA PHE A 16 23.26 -18.58 7.15
C PHE A 16 21.98 -18.28 6.36
N ALA A 17 22.01 -17.33 5.41
CA ALA A 17 20.87 -17.00 4.57
C ALA A 17 20.38 -18.21 3.74
N GLU A 18 21.31 -18.97 3.16
CA GLU A 18 21.00 -20.18 2.41
C GLU A 18 20.42 -21.29 3.29
N MET A 19 20.98 -21.51 4.48
CA MET A 19 20.44 -22.45 5.47
C MET A 19 18.99 -22.08 5.83
N LEU A 20 18.71 -20.80 6.09
CA LEU A 20 17.35 -20.32 6.39
C LEU A 20 16.38 -20.58 5.23
N ASN A 21 16.81 -20.41 3.97
CA ASN A 21 16.00 -20.72 2.80
C ASN A 21 15.68 -22.21 2.67
N ARG A 22 16.64 -23.10 2.97
CA ARG A 22 16.40 -24.55 3.00
C ARG A 22 15.40 -24.91 4.10
N ILE A 23 15.62 -24.39 5.31
CA ILE A 23 14.73 -24.59 6.46
C ILE A 23 13.30 -24.08 6.20
N ARG A 24 13.16 -22.99 5.43
CA ARG A 24 11.86 -22.37 5.11
C ARG A 24 10.89 -23.30 4.38
N ILE A 25 11.40 -24.18 3.52
CA ILE A 25 10.59 -25.07 2.67
C ILE A 25 10.67 -26.55 3.09
N LYS A 26 11.55 -26.88 4.03
CA LYS A 26 11.77 -28.24 4.51
C LYS A 26 10.48 -28.89 5.01
N GLU A 27 10.16 -30.09 4.52
CA GLU A 27 9.00 -30.84 5.00
C GLU A 27 9.28 -31.58 6.30
N LYS A 28 8.22 -32.11 6.93
CA LYS A 28 8.33 -32.83 8.21
C LYS A 28 9.03 -34.17 8.06
N THR A 29 8.96 -34.79 6.88
CA THR A 29 9.60 -36.06 6.54
C THR A 29 11.06 -35.90 6.16
N ASP A 30 11.46 -34.70 5.74
CA ASP A 30 12.83 -34.43 5.31
C ASP A 30 13.77 -34.36 6.50
N GLU A 31 15.01 -34.82 6.31
CA GLU A 31 16.09 -34.61 7.27
C GLU A 31 16.82 -33.30 6.99
N LEU A 32 17.41 -32.69 8.04
CA LEU A 32 18.36 -31.60 7.83
C LEU A 32 19.65 -32.14 7.22
N SER A 33 20.25 -31.37 6.31
CA SER A 33 21.57 -31.69 5.79
C SER A 33 22.61 -31.61 6.91
N GLN A 34 23.69 -32.39 6.81
CA GLN A 34 24.74 -32.38 7.84
C GLN A 34 25.37 -30.99 8.02
N CYS A 35 25.58 -30.27 6.92
CA CYS A 35 26.08 -28.88 6.95
C CYS A 35 25.14 -27.95 7.73
N ASP A 36 23.82 -28.06 7.53
CA ASP A 36 22.85 -27.23 8.27
C ASP A 36 22.80 -27.60 9.76
N ARG A 37 22.94 -28.89 10.09
CA ARG A 37 23.07 -29.35 11.48
C ARG A 37 24.32 -28.78 12.14
N ASP A 38 25.45 -28.83 11.44
CA ASP A 38 26.73 -28.31 11.92
C ASP A 38 26.66 -26.78 12.13
N LEU A 39 25.98 -26.03 11.25
CA LEU A 39 25.73 -24.59 11.44
C LEU A 39 24.83 -24.30 12.65
N LEU A 40 23.71 -25.00 12.80
CA LEU A 40 22.80 -24.79 13.93
C LEU A 40 23.47 -25.15 15.27
N SER A 41 24.27 -26.22 15.30
CA SER A 41 24.99 -26.66 16.49
C SER A 41 26.03 -25.64 16.96
N GLN A 42 26.64 -24.85 16.06
CA GLN A 42 27.54 -23.74 16.42
C GLN A 42 26.82 -22.64 17.20
N ALA A 43 25.52 -22.44 16.96
CA ALA A 43 24.71 -21.46 17.68
C ALA A 43 24.15 -22.01 19.01
N VAL A 44 24.21 -23.32 19.26
CA VAL A 44 23.69 -23.91 20.50
C VAL A 44 24.55 -23.46 21.67
N THR A 45 23.92 -22.77 22.61
CA THR A 45 24.61 -22.18 23.76
C THR A 45 23.92 -22.62 25.05
N ALA A 46 24.71 -22.88 26.10
CA ALA A 46 24.17 -23.23 27.41
C ALA A 46 23.38 -22.04 27.99
N PRO A 47 22.28 -22.26 28.74
CA PRO A 47 21.46 -21.18 29.29
C PRO A 47 22.21 -20.19 30.19
N GLU A 48 23.31 -20.62 30.80
CA GLU A 48 24.15 -19.84 31.71
C GLU A 48 25.08 -18.87 30.98
N GLU A 49 25.44 -19.18 29.72
CA GLU A 49 26.33 -18.37 28.88
C GLU A 49 25.55 -17.36 28.02
N CYS A 50 24.22 -17.44 28.01
CA CYS A 50 23.37 -16.55 27.24
C CYS A 50 23.32 -15.13 27.85
N PRO A 51 23.48 -14.06 27.03
CA PRO A 51 23.47 -12.69 27.53
C PRO A 51 22.06 -12.27 28.00
N ILE A 52 21.93 -11.94 29.28
CA ILE A 52 20.64 -11.64 29.95
C ILE A 52 19.98 -10.35 29.41
N GLU A 53 20.79 -9.40 28.92
CA GLU A 53 20.30 -8.10 28.43
C GLU A 53 19.72 -8.15 27.00
N VAL A 54 19.99 -9.24 26.27
CA VAL A 54 19.54 -9.45 24.89
C VAL A 54 18.09 -9.95 24.88
N LEU A 55 17.36 -9.66 23.80
CA LEU A 55 16.01 -10.15 23.60
C LEU A 55 15.98 -11.69 23.59
N HIS A 56 15.22 -12.26 24.52
CA HIS A 56 14.92 -13.69 24.57
C HIS A 56 13.59 -14.00 23.87
N ILE A 57 13.54 -15.05 23.06
CA ILE A 57 12.37 -15.42 22.28
C ILE A 57 11.90 -16.82 22.67
N TYR A 58 10.63 -16.94 23.04
CA TYR A 58 10.01 -18.19 23.48
C TYR A 58 8.71 -18.47 22.72
N ALA A 59 8.27 -19.74 22.69
CA ALA A 59 7.01 -20.12 22.07
C ALA A 59 5.76 -19.70 22.88
N THR A 60 5.86 -19.64 24.23
CA THR A 60 4.68 -19.44 25.10
C THR A 60 4.79 -18.19 25.99
N ASN A 61 3.65 -17.55 26.28
CA ASN A 61 3.59 -16.41 27.21
C ASN A 61 4.10 -16.76 28.61
N LYS A 62 3.83 -17.98 29.08
CA LYS A 62 4.25 -18.44 30.41
C LYS A 62 5.77 -18.38 30.56
N ASN A 63 6.50 -18.83 29.53
CA ASN A 63 7.97 -18.76 29.54
C ASN A 63 8.46 -17.31 29.48
N VAL A 64 7.83 -16.47 28.66
CA VAL A 64 8.12 -15.04 28.56
C VAL A 64 7.93 -14.32 29.90
N GLU A 65 6.82 -14.55 30.58
CA GLU A 65 6.49 -13.92 31.86
C GLU A 65 7.45 -14.35 32.97
N SER A 66 7.80 -15.65 33.03
CA SER A 66 8.80 -16.16 33.98
C SER A 66 10.15 -15.48 33.74
N HIS A 67 10.66 -15.52 32.50
CA HIS A 67 11.96 -14.94 32.17
C HIS A 67 11.98 -13.43 32.45
N ASN A 68 10.96 -12.69 32.03
CA ASN A 68 10.87 -11.25 32.28
C ASN A 68 10.89 -10.91 33.78
N THR A 69 10.18 -11.70 34.60
CA THR A 69 10.12 -11.49 36.05
C THR A 69 11.46 -11.79 36.71
N ASP A 70 12.12 -12.88 36.31
CA ASP A 70 13.41 -13.30 36.86
C ASP A 70 14.52 -12.32 36.45
N THR A 71 14.55 -11.90 35.19
CA THR A 71 15.51 -10.94 34.66
C THR A 71 15.35 -9.57 35.31
N LEU A 72 14.11 -9.08 35.50
CA LEU A 72 13.86 -7.83 36.20
C LEU A 72 14.43 -7.85 37.64
N LYS A 73 14.22 -8.96 38.37
CA LYS A 73 14.73 -9.13 39.73
C LYS A 73 16.25 -9.22 39.80
N LYS A 74 16.89 -9.79 38.77
CA LYS A 74 18.35 -9.92 38.70
C LYS A 74 19.04 -8.60 38.34
N LEU A 75 18.48 -7.86 37.38
CA LEU A 75 19.11 -6.65 36.84
C LEU A 75 18.81 -5.39 37.66
N HIS A 76 17.66 -5.32 38.33
CA HIS A 76 17.21 -4.10 39.00
C HIS A 76 16.85 -4.36 40.46
N SER A 77 17.45 -3.57 41.35
CA SER A 77 17.13 -3.55 42.79
C SER A 77 15.87 -2.74 43.10
N ASN A 78 15.65 -1.64 42.37
CA ASN A 78 14.55 -0.70 42.61
C ASN A 78 13.35 -1.00 41.70
N ILE A 79 12.57 -2.03 42.04
CA ILE A 79 11.36 -2.39 41.29
C ILE A 79 10.17 -1.55 41.75
N ILE A 80 9.52 -0.89 40.78
CA ILE A 80 8.31 -0.11 40.96
C ILE A 80 7.12 -0.99 40.55
N ILE A 81 6.18 -1.19 41.48
CA ILE A 81 4.96 -1.95 41.26
C ILE A 81 3.81 -0.98 41.02
N ILE A 82 3.21 -1.06 39.84
CA ILE A 82 2.09 -0.19 39.43
C ILE A 82 0.83 -1.04 39.31
N THR A 83 -0.08 -0.88 40.26
CA THR A 83 -1.40 -1.52 40.21
C THR A 83 -2.35 -0.78 39.27
N ALA A 84 -3.19 -1.54 38.58
CA ALA A 84 -4.24 -1.01 37.72
C ALA A 84 -5.37 -0.38 38.55
N ASP A 85 -5.96 0.68 38.02
CA ASP A 85 -7.13 1.31 38.61
C ASP A 85 -8.39 0.78 37.93
N ASP A 86 -9.06 -0.16 38.59
CA ASP A 86 -10.30 -0.75 38.09
C ASP A 86 -11.53 -0.08 38.69
N PHE A 87 -12.44 0.30 37.82
CA PHE A 87 -13.71 0.93 38.15
C PHE A 87 -14.85 0.01 37.76
N GLN A 88 -15.88 -0.06 38.60
CA GLN A 88 -17.08 -0.84 38.32
C GLN A 88 -18.32 0.02 38.52
N LYS A 89 -19.26 -0.12 37.59
CA LYS A 89 -20.57 0.51 37.70
C LYS A 89 -21.36 -0.12 38.84
N ASP A 90 -21.71 0.69 39.82
CA ASP A 90 -22.61 0.30 40.90
C ASP A 90 -24.03 0.09 40.33
N LYS A 91 -24.63 -1.06 40.66
CA LYS A 91 -25.96 -1.46 40.16
C LYS A 91 -27.08 -0.58 40.72
N CYS A 92 -26.89 0.00 41.91
CA CYS A 92 -27.91 0.80 42.59
C CYS A 92 -27.83 2.29 42.23
N THR A 93 -26.61 2.85 42.17
CA THR A 93 -26.41 4.29 41.93
C THR A 93 -26.07 4.63 40.47
N GLY A 94 -25.69 3.63 39.66
CA GLY A 94 -25.25 3.82 38.28
C GLY A 94 -23.91 4.53 38.12
N ARG A 95 -23.24 4.92 39.22
CA ARG A 95 -21.94 5.60 39.22
C ARG A 95 -20.79 4.61 39.15
N MET A 96 -19.66 5.05 38.61
CA MET A 96 -18.42 4.26 38.58
C MET A 96 -17.71 4.40 39.93
N ALA A 97 -17.50 3.30 40.63
CA ALA A 97 -16.72 3.24 41.86
C ALA A 97 -15.39 2.53 41.62
N ARG A 98 -14.29 3.10 42.13
CA ARG A 98 -12.97 2.45 42.11
C ARG A 98 -12.99 1.26 43.06
N ARG A 99 -12.40 0.15 42.66
CA ARG A 99 -12.21 -1.04 43.50
C ARG A 99 -10.87 -0.98 44.23
N ASP A 100 -10.83 -1.54 45.44
CA ASP A 100 -9.59 -1.65 46.22
C ASP A 100 -8.59 -2.65 45.63
N LYS A 101 -9.10 -3.70 44.96
CA LYS A 101 -8.29 -4.70 44.24
C LYS A 101 -8.71 -4.77 42.77
N PRO A 102 -7.75 -4.74 41.83
CA PRO A 102 -8.05 -4.92 40.42
C PRO A 102 -8.59 -6.34 40.15
N PHE A 103 -9.40 -6.46 39.12
CA PHE A 103 -9.80 -7.75 38.55
C PHE A 103 -8.56 -8.49 38.04
N THR A 104 -8.61 -9.82 38.04
CA THR A 104 -7.63 -10.58 37.24
C THR A 104 -7.97 -10.37 35.77
N GLY A 105 -7.07 -9.71 35.04
CA GLY A 105 -7.25 -9.41 33.62
C GLY A 105 -7.16 -10.65 32.74
N GLY A 106 -7.81 -10.63 31.59
CA GLY A 106 -7.59 -11.62 30.53
C GLY A 106 -6.30 -11.37 29.75
N ARG A 107 -5.90 -12.35 28.92
CA ARG A 107 -4.65 -12.34 28.12
C ARG A 107 -4.46 -11.10 27.23
N ASN A 108 -5.55 -10.45 26.82
CA ASN A 108 -5.53 -9.29 25.92
C ASN A 108 -5.80 -7.97 26.63
N ASP A 109 -6.15 -7.99 27.92
CA ASP A 109 -6.47 -6.78 28.67
C ASP A 109 -5.18 -6.05 29.09
N LEU A 110 -5.29 -4.79 29.50
CA LEU A 110 -4.18 -4.11 30.16
C LEU A 110 -3.77 -4.86 31.44
N PRO A 111 -2.46 -4.89 31.79
CA PRO A 111 -1.98 -5.67 32.93
C PRO A 111 -2.63 -5.20 34.23
N ASP A 112 -3.04 -6.13 35.08
CA ASP A 112 -3.56 -5.84 36.41
C ASP A 112 -2.47 -5.28 37.35
N THR A 113 -1.26 -5.85 37.25
CA THR A 113 -0.05 -5.36 37.92
C THR A 113 1.08 -5.23 36.92
N LEU A 114 1.71 -4.05 36.89
CA LEU A 114 2.86 -3.76 36.05
C LEU A 114 4.10 -3.56 36.94
N ASN A 115 5.07 -4.47 36.82
CA ASN A 115 6.36 -4.35 37.49
C ASN A 115 7.36 -3.74 36.50
N VAL A 116 7.94 -2.60 36.85
CA VAL A 116 8.91 -1.88 36.01
C VAL A 116 10.04 -1.32 36.86
N ALA A 117 11.20 -1.08 36.24
CA ALA A 117 12.32 -0.38 36.85
C ALA A 117 12.93 0.58 35.84
N GLU A 118 13.54 1.66 36.31
CA GLU A 118 14.32 2.53 35.42
C GLU A 118 15.51 1.74 34.84
N GLY A 119 15.71 1.85 33.53
CA GLY A 119 16.60 1.01 32.72
C GLY A 119 15.95 -0.26 32.17
N ALA A 120 14.74 -0.64 32.58
CA ALA A 120 14.11 -1.87 32.12
C ALA A 120 13.60 -1.75 30.67
N ARG A 121 13.73 -2.85 29.91
CA ARG A 121 13.22 -2.95 28.54
C ARG A 121 11.72 -3.21 28.54
N VAL A 122 10.97 -2.40 27.82
CA VAL A 122 9.51 -2.46 27.73
C VAL A 122 9.02 -2.46 26.29
N MET A 123 7.80 -2.93 26.09
CA MET A 123 7.12 -2.94 24.79
C MET A 123 5.70 -2.41 24.93
N LEU A 124 5.28 -1.58 23.97
CA LEU A 124 3.91 -1.07 23.90
C LEU A 124 2.94 -2.20 23.53
N THR A 125 1.78 -2.21 24.19
CA THR A 125 0.72 -3.20 23.96
C THR A 125 -0.47 -2.65 23.18
N ARG A 126 -0.48 -1.34 22.90
CA ARG A 126 -1.53 -0.61 22.17
C ARG A 126 -0.93 0.38 21.19
N ASN A 127 -1.72 0.73 20.17
CA ASN A 127 -1.41 1.83 19.27
C ASN A 127 -1.80 3.13 19.97
N LEU A 128 -0.83 4.02 20.16
CA LEU A 128 -1.03 5.33 20.75
C LEU A 128 -0.97 6.41 19.68
N ASP A 129 0.04 6.31 18.82
CA ASP A 129 0.24 7.24 17.71
C ASP A 129 0.87 6.49 16.54
N THR A 130 0.05 6.20 15.52
CA THR A 130 0.50 5.47 14.33
C THR A 130 1.39 6.32 13.43
N LEU A 131 1.27 7.66 13.46
CA LEU A 131 2.07 8.56 12.64
C LEU A 131 3.50 8.68 13.18
N ASN A 132 3.65 8.68 14.51
CA ASN A 132 4.95 8.76 15.18
C ASN A 132 5.55 7.37 15.51
N GLY A 133 4.98 6.29 14.99
CA GLY A 133 5.50 4.93 15.18
C GLY A 133 5.29 4.33 16.58
N LEU A 134 4.46 4.95 17.43
CA LEU A 134 4.04 4.44 18.74
C LEU A 134 2.92 3.41 18.58
N VAL A 135 3.28 2.28 17.99
CA VAL A 135 2.39 1.17 17.67
C VAL A 135 2.58 0.00 18.64
N ASN A 136 1.57 -0.87 18.73
CA ASN A 136 1.63 -2.12 19.46
C ASN A 136 2.81 -2.97 18.95
N GLY A 137 3.71 -3.34 19.85
CA GLY A 137 4.95 -4.05 19.51
C GLY A 137 6.19 -3.18 19.44
N ALA A 138 6.07 -1.85 19.54
CA ALA A 138 7.24 -0.97 19.60
C ALA A 138 8.00 -1.16 20.93
N PHE A 139 9.32 -1.31 20.84
CA PHE A 139 10.22 -1.49 21.97
C PHE A 139 10.81 -0.15 22.44
N GLY A 140 11.10 -0.08 23.73
CA GLY A 140 11.84 1.03 24.31
C GLY A 140 12.41 0.68 25.68
N ILE A 141 13.14 1.64 26.25
CA ILE A 141 13.74 1.54 27.58
C ILE A 141 13.06 2.58 28.48
N LEU A 142 12.61 2.16 29.66
CA LEU A 142 12.07 3.07 30.66
C LEU A 142 13.22 3.90 31.26
N ILE A 143 13.22 5.21 31.04
CA ILE A 143 14.27 6.10 31.56
C ILE A 143 13.81 6.83 32.81
N LYS A 144 12.54 7.23 32.87
CA LYS A 144 12.03 8.09 33.95
C LYS A 144 10.61 7.75 34.33
N VAL A 145 10.34 7.74 35.64
CA VAL A 145 8.97 7.62 36.17
C VAL A 145 8.52 8.94 36.78
N VAL A 146 7.44 9.53 36.24
CA VAL A 146 6.89 10.80 36.73
C VAL A 146 5.79 10.52 37.74
N ARG A 147 5.94 11.10 38.94
CA ARG A 147 4.96 11.03 40.04
C ARG A 147 4.27 12.37 40.21
N SER A 148 2.99 12.33 40.55
CA SER A 148 2.19 13.50 40.90
C SER A 148 2.61 14.04 42.28
N GLU A 149 2.71 15.37 42.39
CA GLU A 149 3.12 16.06 43.62
C GLU A 149 2.07 15.96 44.74
N ASN A 150 0.80 15.74 44.40
CA ASN A 150 -0.31 15.77 45.34
C ASN A 150 -0.57 14.44 46.05
N ASP A 151 -0.42 13.32 45.35
CA ASP A 151 -0.82 11.98 45.80
C ASP A 151 0.28 10.91 45.63
N GLY A 152 1.43 11.30 45.07
CA GLY A 152 2.53 10.39 44.77
C GLY A 152 2.23 9.34 43.69
N GLN A 153 1.07 9.42 43.02
CA GLN A 153 0.68 8.45 42.00
C GLN A 153 1.53 8.63 40.75
N ILE A 154 1.91 7.52 40.11
CA ILE A 154 2.65 7.56 38.85
C ILE A 154 1.69 7.96 37.73
N THR A 155 1.97 9.12 37.13
CA THR A 155 1.15 9.74 36.08
C THR A 155 1.68 9.43 34.69
N LYS A 156 3.01 9.41 34.50
CA LYS A 156 3.64 9.21 33.19
C LYS A 156 4.89 8.33 33.28
N LEU A 157 5.15 7.57 32.23
CA LEU A 157 6.38 6.81 32.00
C LEU A 157 7.15 7.43 30.84
N GLY A 158 8.35 7.95 31.09
CA GLY A 158 9.25 8.47 30.05
C GLY A 158 10.08 7.35 29.44
N LEU A 159 9.79 6.99 28.19
CA LEU A 159 10.44 5.92 27.44
C LEU A 159 11.35 6.48 26.36
N ARG A 160 12.53 5.87 26.19
CA ARG A 160 13.36 6.05 25.00
C ARG A 160 13.06 4.90 24.03
N MET A 161 12.47 5.22 22.88
CA MET A 161 12.03 4.22 21.90
C MET A 161 13.19 3.81 20.97
N ASP A 162 13.24 2.54 20.59
CA ASP A 162 14.31 2.01 19.72
C ASP A 162 14.20 2.54 18.28
N ASN A 163 12.98 2.67 17.76
CA ASN A 163 12.70 3.20 16.43
C ASN A 163 12.24 4.65 16.55
N GLN A 164 13.17 5.59 16.51
CA GLN A 164 12.83 6.99 16.33
C GLN A 164 12.69 7.31 14.84
N GLN A 165 11.46 7.44 14.36
CA GLN A 165 11.25 8.37 13.27
C GLN A 165 11.23 9.79 13.87
N PRO A 166 11.97 10.76 13.32
CA PRO A 166 11.97 12.10 13.85
C PRO A 166 10.54 12.64 13.85
N MET A 167 9.99 12.93 15.04
CA MET A 167 8.65 13.50 15.22
C MET A 167 8.44 14.67 14.26
N ARG A 168 7.61 14.48 13.23
CA ARG A 168 7.42 15.50 12.18
C ARG A 168 6.38 16.56 12.50
N HIS A 169 5.55 16.40 13.53
CA HIS A 169 4.55 17.41 13.89
C HIS A 169 4.30 17.49 15.40
N ASN A 170 5.14 18.27 16.10
CA ASN A 170 4.79 19.19 17.20
C ASN A 170 6.05 19.56 17.98
N ARG A 171 6.93 20.36 17.36
CA ARG A 171 7.87 21.17 18.15
C ARG A 171 7.10 22.35 18.73
N SER A 172 6.38 22.10 19.83
CA SER A 172 6.05 23.19 20.74
C SER A 172 7.36 23.71 21.30
N SER A 173 7.68 24.95 20.96
CA SER A 173 8.81 25.70 21.49
C SER A 173 8.66 25.86 23.01
N ASN A 174 9.40 25.06 23.78
CA ASN A 174 9.83 25.27 25.18
C ASN A 174 9.84 23.99 26.05
N ALA A 175 10.32 22.86 25.54
CA ALA A 175 10.78 21.76 26.39
C ALA A 175 12.19 21.36 25.95
N ALA A 176 13.13 21.40 26.89
CA ALA A 176 14.52 21.04 26.67
C ALA A 176 14.63 19.64 26.06
N SER A 177 15.65 19.49 25.22
CA SER A 177 16.21 18.27 24.64
C SER A 177 16.16 17.05 25.58
N ASP A 178 15.03 16.37 25.64
CA ASP A 178 14.95 15.05 26.26
C ASP A 178 14.31 14.13 25.24
N ASP A 179 15.05 13.12 24.82
CA ASP A 179 14.73 12.18 23.75
C ASP A 179 13.66 11.14 24.18
N LEU A 180 12.72 11.59 25.03
CA LEU A 180 11.81 10.77 25.79
C LEU A 180 10.37 10.97 25.32
N VAL A 181 9.68 9.85 25.11
CA VAL A 181 8.25 9.79 24.86
C VAL A 181 7.55 9.48 26.18
N TYR A 182 6.64 10.36 26.60
CA TYR A 182 5.87 10.18 27.82
C TYR A 182 4.58 9.42 27.55
N ILE A 183 4.46 8.22 28.12
CA ILE A 183 3.28 7.36 28.02
C ILE A 183 2.38 7.56 29.24
N GLU A 184 1.10 7.79 28.99
CA GLU A 184 0.04 7.94 30.00
C GLU A 184 -0.77 6.65 30.16
N ARG A 185 -1.60 6.57 31.20
CA ARG A 185 -2.51 5.44 31.41
C ARG A 185 -3.61 5.43 30.34
N SER A 186 -3.85 4.28 29.71
CA SER A 186 -4.98 4.06 28.83
C SER A 186 -6.17 3.50 29.61
N GLU A 187 -7.38 3.81 29.14
CA GLU A 187 -8.63 3.31 29.71
C GLU A 187 -9.27 2.27 28.78
N GLU A 188 -9.61 1.09 29.31
CA GLU A 188 -10.24 0.01 28.55
C GLU A 188 -11.40 -0.65 29.29
N SER A 189 -12.44 -1.03 28.55
CA SER A 189 -13.55 -1.82 29.10
C SER A 189 -13.12 -3.27 29.29
N LEU A 190 -13.33 -3.82 30.48
CA LEU A 190 -13.07 -5.22 30.77
C LEU A 190 -14.23 -6.10 30.28
N LYS A 191 -13.99 -7.43 30.20
CA LYS A 191 -15.04 -8.41 29.89
C LYS A 191 -16.21 -8.39 30.89
N PHE A 192 -16.00 -7.87 32.09
CA PHE A 192 -17.05 -7.71 33.09
C PHE A 192 -17.94 -6.51 32.75
N LYS A 193 -19.26 -6.74 32.64
CA LYS A 193 -20.23 -5.72 32.24
C LYS A 193 -20.16 -4.50 33.15
N GLY A 194 -19.87 -3.34 32.57
CA GLY A 194 -19.75 -2.06 33.29
C GLY A 194 -18.47 -1.91 34.11
N ALA A 195 -17.42 -2.70 33.83
CA ALA A 195 -16.11 -2.54 34.43
C ALA A 195 -15.11 -1.93 33.44
N VAL A 196 -14.26 -1.04 33.95
CA VAL A 196 -13.26 -0.29 33.18
C VAL A 196 -11.93 -0.36 33.92
N ARG A 197 -10.82 -0.53 33.20
CA ARG A 197 -9.46 -0.56 33.70
C ARG A 197 -8.66 0.63 33.19
N ARG A 198 -7.93 1.30 34.08
CA ARG A 198 -6.93 2.31 33.73
C ARG A 198 -5.52 1.85 34.09
N GLN A 199 -4.66 1.71 33.09
CA GLN A 199 -3.27 1.26 33.26
C GLN A 199 -2.39 1.70 32.08
N PHE A 200 -1.08 1.79 32.30
CA PHE A 200 -0.12 2.01 31.21
C PHE A 200 -0.14 0.86 30.19
N PRO A 201 -0.21 1.15 28.87
CA PRO A 201 -0.23 0.15 27.81
C PRO A 201 1.19 -0.36 27.48
N VAL A 202 1.92 -0.78 28.51
CA VAL A 202 3.30 -1.29 28.41
C VAL A 202 3.43 -2.61 29.15
N LYS A 203 4.41 -3.41 28.75
CA LYS A 203 4.84 -4.61 29.48
C LYS A 203 6.35 -4.79 29.39
N LEU A 204 6.92 -5.57 30.31
CA LEU A 204 8.32 -5.98 30.25
C LEU A 204 8.61 -6.75 28.95
N ALA A 205 9.79 -6.50 28.39
CA ALA A 205 10.18 -6.99 27.07
C ALA A 205 11.64 -7.43 26.99
N PHE A 206 12.20 -7.97 28.08
CA PHE A 206 13.45 -8.74 28.02
C PHE A 206 13.25 -10.04 27.22
N ALA A 207 12.04 -10.60 27.33
CA ALA A 207 11.57 -11.72 26.54
C ALA A 207 10.28 -11.39 25.78
N CYS A 208 10.09 -12.02 24.62
CA CYS A 208 8.89 -11.93 23.80
C CYS A 208 8.50 -13.29 23.21
N THR A 209 7.25 -13.43 22.75
CA THR A 209 6.83 -14.63 22.04
C THR A 209 7.23 -14.59 20.58
N ILE A 210 7.43 -15.76 19.96
CA ILE A 210 7.75 -15.89 18.53
C ILE A 210 6.78 -15.05 17.66
N HIS A 211 5.46 -15.16 17.88
CA HIS A 211 4.46 -14.37 17.14
C HIS A 211 4.63 -12.85 17.28
N LYS A 212 5.18 -12.35 18.39
CA LYS A 212 5.43 -10.91 18.62
C LYS A 212 6.74 -10.42 18.01
N THR A 213 7.59 -11.32 17.54
CA THR A 213 8.84 -10.99 16.84
C THR A 213 8.70 -10.97 15.32
N GLN A 214 7.53 -11.35 14.78
CA GLN A 214 7.31 -11.34 13.33
C GLN A 214 7.46 -9.93 12.75
N GLY A 215 8.40 -9.77 11.81
CA GLY A 215 8.75 -8.48 11.23
C GLY A 215 9.88 -7.73 11.94
N LEU A 216 10.24 -8.14 13.17
CA LEU A 216 11.40 -7.60 13.89
C LEU A 216 12.72 -8.08 13.23
N THR A 217 13.74 -7.23 13.26
CA THR A 217 15.12 -7.57 12.91
C THR A 217 16.00 -7.20 14.09
N THR A 218 16.82 -8.14 14.57
CA THR A 218 17.76 -7.90 15.68
C THR A 218 19.17 -8.33 15.27
N GLN A 219 20.19 -7.67 15.80
CA GLN A 219 21.58 -8.12 15.58
C GLN A 219 21.86 -9.39 16.39
N THR A 220 21.29 -9.48 17.59
CA THR A 220 21.50 -10.58 18.52
C THR A 220 20.17 -11.00 19.14
N ALA A 221 19.94 -12.29 19.31
CA ALA A 221 18.79 -12.82 20.04
C ALA A 221 19.10 -14.18 20.67
N VAL A 222 18.50 -14.42 21.83
CA VAL A 222 18.47 -15.75 22.46
C VAL A 222 17.16 -16.42 22.11
N VAL A 223 17.20 -17.61 21.54
CA VAL A 223 16.04 -18.32 21.01
C VAL A 223 15.93 -19.67 21.70
N SER A 224 14.80 -19.93 22.36
CA SER A 224 14.48 -21.27 22.84
C SER A 224 13.50 -21.95 21.90
N MET A 225 13.87 -23.14 21.45
CA MET A 225 13.01 -24.01 20.64
C MET A 225 12.05 -24.86 21.48
N LYS A 226 12.14 -24.75 22.80
CA LYS A 226 11.25 -25.45 23.72
C LYS A 226 9.80 -25.04 23.49
N ASN A 227 8.92 -26.04 23.47
CA ASN A 227 7.49 -25.85 23.25
C ASN A 227 7.13 -25.23 21.89
N ILE A 228 7.97 -25.32 20.85
CA ILE A 228 7.52 -25.01 19.49
C ILE A 228 6.46 -26.04 19.05
N PHE A 229 5.33 -25.57 18.52
CA PHE A 229 4.15 -26.39 18.21
C PHE A 229 3.54 -26.16 16.83
N GLU A 230 3.76 -25.01 16.19
CA GLU A 230 3.23 -24.69 14.85
C GLU A 230 4.31 -24.82 13.75
N PRO A 231 3.92 -25.23 12.52
CA PRO A 231 4.81 -25.21 11.37
C PRO A 231 5.34 -23.79 11.10
N GLY A 232 6.60 -23.68 10.68
CA GLY A 232 7.24 -22.41 10.34
C GLY A 232 7.67 -21.54 11.53
N MET A 233 7.25 -21.82 12.78
CA MET A 233 7.68 -21.04 13.95
C MET A 233 9.20 -21.03 14.13
N ALA A 234 9.86 -22.18 13.92
CA ALA A 234 11.32 -22.30 13.99
C ALA A 234 12.00 -21.38 12.96
N TYR A 235 11.53 -21.41 11.70
CA TYR A 235 12.04 -20.50 10.66
C TYR A 235 11.80 -19.02 11.00
N VAL A 236 10.62 -18.67 11.52
CA VAL A 236 10.30 -17.28 11.89
C VAL A 236 11.30 -16.78 12.92
N VAL A 237 11.59 -17.55 13.96
CA VAL A 237 12.48 -17.10 15.04
C VAL A 237 13.96 -17.08 14.63
N LEU A 238 14.43 -18.08 13.88
CA LEU A 238 15.81 -18.12 13.38
C LEU A 238 16.09 -16.98 12.39
N SER A 239 15.10 -16.61 11.57
CA SER A 239 15.23 -15.54 10.57
C SER A 239 15.17 -14.11 11.13
N ARG A 240 15.08 -13.93 12.46
CA ARG A 240 15.07 -12.60 13.11
C ARG A 240 16.45 -11.97 13.23
N VAL A 241 17.48 -12.80 13.40
CA VAL A 241 18.87 -12.33 13.55
C VAL A 241 19.52 -12.04 12.21
N THR A 242 20.47 -11.11 12.16
CA THR A 242 21.18 -10.72 10.93
C THR A 242 22.33 -11.64 10.56
N SER A 243 22.90 -12.39 11.50
CA SER A 243 24.01 -13.34 11.26
C SER A 243 23.92 -14.52 12.22
N LEU A 244 24.61 -15.63 11.89
CA LEU A 244 24.67 -16.80 12.76
C LEU A 244 25.36 -16.49 14.10
N SER A 245 26.39 -15.64 14.09
CA SER A 245 27.13 -15.23 15.30
C SER A 245 26.27 -14.47 16.32
N GLY A 246 25.17 -13.87 15.89
CA GLY A 246 24.21 -13.19 16.76
C GLY A 246 23.12 -14.12 17.31
N LEU A 247 23.09 -15.39 16.90
CA LEU A 247 22.11 -16.36 17.33
C LEU A 247 22.62 -17.17 18.52
N TYR A 248 21.90 -17.11 19.63
CA TYR A 248 22.09 -18.03 20.75
C TYR A 248 20.88 -18.97 20.80
N LEU A 249 21.10 -20.26 20.54
CA LEU A 249 20.05 -21.25 20.42
C LEU A 249 19.99 -22.18 21.64
N GLN A 250 18.80 -22.37 22.19
CA GLN A 250 18.50 -23.28 23.30
C GLN A 250 17.50 -24.34 22.86
N ASP A 251 17.61 -25.53 23.46
CA ASP A 251 16.66 -26.63 23.30
C ASP A 251 16.43 -27.07 21.84
N LEU A 252 17.49 -27.12 21.01
CA LEU A 252 17.40 -27.49 19.59
C LEU A 252 16.67 -28.83 19.40
N ASP A 253 15.56 -28.79 18.65
CA ASP A 253 14.79 -29.96 18.25
C ASP A 253 14.54 -29.90 16.74
N GLU A 254 15.33 -30.67 15.99
CA GLU A 254 15.27 -30.75 14.52
C GLU A 254 13.86 -31.14 14.02
N LYS A 255 13.11 -31.93 14.78
CA LYS A 255 11.76 -32.39 14.38
C LYS A 255 10.74 -31.25 14.39
N LYS A 256 11.07 -30.11 15.01
CA LYS A 256 10.24 -28.90 15.04
C LYS A 256 10.53 -27.95 13.87
N ILE A 257 11.53 -28.27 13.05
CA ILE A 257 11.91 -27.49 11.87
C ILE A 257 11.21 -28.08 10.65
N TYR A 258 10.03 -27.54 10.33
CA TYR A 258 9.28 -27.91 9.13
C TYR A 258 8.30 -26.81 8.69
N ALA A 259 7.99 -26.79 7.40
CA ALA A 259 7.00 -25.93 6.76
C ALA A 259 5.61 -26.59 6.69
N ASN A 260 4.56 -25.79 6.50
CA ASN A 260 3.24 -26.32 6.20
C ASN A 260 3.17 -26.68 4.70
N PRO A 261 2.91 -27.96 4.33
CA PRO A 261 2.84 -28.36 2.92
C PRO A 261 1.76 -27.62 2.11
N GLU A 262 0.66 -27.20 2.75
CA GLU A 262 -0.40 -26.43 2.07
C GLU A 262 0.12 -25.06 1.58
N VAL A 263 1.04 -24.44 2.32
CA VAL A 263 1.65 -23.15 1.93
C VAL A 263 2.57 -23.36 0.72
N THR A 264 3.35 -24.44 0.71
CA THR A 264 4.21 -24.78 -0.43
C THR A 264 3.39 -25.06 -1.69
N ALA A 265 2.31 -25.84 -1.57
CA ALA A 265 1.39 -26.10 -2.68
C ALA A 265 0.70 -24.81 -3.17
N ALA A 266 0.27 -23.95 -2.26
CA ALA A 266 -0.31 -22.65 -2.62
C ALA A 266 0.70 -21.78 -3.39
N LEU A 267 1.95 -21.70 -2.95
CA LEU A 267 3.00 -20.93 -3.64
C LEU A 267 3.26 -21.43 -5.08
N GLN A 268 3.17 -22.74 -5.32
CA GLN A 268 3.34 -23.33 -6.66
C GLN A 268 2.16 -23.05 -7.60
N THR A 269 0.95 -22.88 -7.06
CA THR A 269 -0.28 -22.66 -7.84
C THR A 269 -0.55 -21.18 -8.12
N MET A 270 0.15 -20.26 -7.45
CA MET A 270 -0.01 -18.83 -7.70
C MET A 270 0.48 -18.46 -9.11
N ARG A 271 -0.38 -17.81 -9.90
CA ARG A 271 0.00 -17.28 -11.23
C ARG A 271 1.19 -16.34 -11.09
N GLN A 272 2.30 -16.60 -11.77
CA GLN A 272 3.45 -15.70 -11.81
C GLN A 272 3.10 -14.43 -12.60
N ALA A 273 3.54 -13.27 -12.13
CA ALA A 273 3.38 -12.03 -12.87
C ALA A 273 4.65 -11.80 -13.69
N SER A 274 4.55 -11.70 -15.02
CA SER A 274 5.67 -11.36 -15.89
C SER A 274 5.86 -9.84 -15.90
N VAL A 275 7.12 -9.40 -15.85
CA VAL A 275 7.43 -7.95 -15.91
C VAL A 275 7.07 -7.40 -17.29
N GLU A 276 7.19 -8.24 -18.32
CA GLU A 276 6.78 -7.98 -19.70
C GLU A 276 5.30 -7.58 -19.80
N GLU A 277 4.40 -8.32 -19.16
CA GLU A 277 2.97 -7.98 -19.15
C GLU A 277 2.67 -6.74 -18.31
N MET A 278 3.51 -6.42 -17.34
CA MET A 278 3.32 -5.27 -16.44
C MET A 278 3.85 -3.95 -17.01
N MET A 279 4.85 -3.99 -17.91
CA MET A 279 5.55 -2.80 -18.42
C MET A 279 5.69 -2.79 -19.96
N PRO A 280 4.60 -2.96 -20.74
CA PRO A 280 4.69 -3.11 -22.19
C PRO A 280 5.25 -1.88 -22.92
N LEU A 281 4.98 -0.66 -22.46
CA LEU A 281 5.48 0.57 -23.11
C LEU A 281 6.97 0.77 -22.89
N LEU A 282 7.48 0.47 -21.70
CA LEU A 282 8.92 0.52 -21.43
C LEU A 282 9.69 -0.39 -22.38
N GLN A 283 9.22 -1.63 -22.54
CA GLN A 283 9.83 -2.60 -23.45
C GLN A 283 9.76 -2.16 -24.91
N LEU A 284 8.61 -1.62 -25.34
CA LEU A 284 8.48 -1.07 -26.68
C LEU A 284 9.46 0.08 -26.92
N ARG A 285 9.68 0.93 -25.92
CA ARG A 285 10.63 2.04 -26.02
C ARG A 285 12.09 1.57 -26.08
N GLU A 286 12.45 0.53 -25.33
CA GLU A 286 13.80 -0.05 -25.35
C GLU A 286 14.09 -0.83 -26.64
N THR A 287 13.10 -1.57 -27.16
CA THR A 287 13.24 -2.40 -28.37
C THR A 287 13.05 -1.62 -29.66
N ALA A 288 12.12 -0.67 -29.68
CA ALA A 288 11.86 0.23 -30.80
C ALA A 288 12.38 1.62 -30.44
N SER A 289 13.69 1.82 -30.50
CA SER A 289 14.32 3.15 -30.48
C SER A 289 13.97 3.89 -31.78
N ARG A 290 12.70 4.31 -31.90
CA ARG A 290 12.14 4.96 -33.09
C ARG A 290 11.77 6.39 -32.72
N PRO A 291 12.43 7.41 -33.29
CA PRO A 291 12.05 8.81 -33.08
C PRO A 291 10.68 9.17 -33.68
N ASP A 292 10.09 8.27 -34.48
CA ASP A 292 8.87 8.51 -35.26
C ASP A 292 7.61 7.83 -34.69
N THR A 293 7.61 7.48 -33.40
CA THR A 293 6.44 6.90 -32.73
C THR A 293 5.69 7.90 -31.89
N LEU A 294 4.37 7.73 -31.79
CA LEU A 294 3.50 8.51 -30.91
C LEU A 294 2.77 7.56 -29.96
N THR A 295 3.01 7.72 -28.66
CA THR A 295 2.36 6.91 -27.60
C THR A 295 1.20 7.66 -27.00
N LEU A 296 0.00 7.08 -27.09
CA LEU A 296 -1.21 7.62 -26.47
C LEU A 296 -1.71 6.69 -25.39
N ILE A 297 -2.09 7.26 -24.24
CA ILE A 297 -2.79 6.55 -23.16
C ILE A 297 -4.12 7.26 -22.90
N HIS A 298 -5.20 6.51 -22.76
CA HIS A 298 -6.45 6.97 -22.19
C HIS A 298 -6.70 6.32 -20.83
N HIS A 299 -7.19 7.09 -19.86
CA HIS A 299 -7.54 6.58 -18.53
C HIS A 299 -8.71 7.38 -17.92
N ASN A 300 -9.77 6.68 -17.52
CA ASN A 300 -10.76 7.26 -16.61
C ASN A 300 -10.18 7.28 -15.19
N THR A 301 -9.96 8.49 -14.67
CA THR A 301 -9.29 8.71 -13.38
C THR A 301 -10.20 8.75 -12.18
N GLU A 302 -11.53 8.78 -12.37
CA GLU A 302 -12.52 8.93 -11.28
C GLU A 302 -12.22 10.08 -10.30
N GLY A 303 -11.54 11.13 -10.78
CA GLY A 303 -11.11 12.26 -9.98
C GLY A 303 -9.59 12.44 -9.96
N LEU A 304 -9.08 13.18 -10.93
CA LEU A 304 -7.65 13.48 -11.08
C LEU A 304 -6.97 14.02 -9.79
N PRO A 305 -7.57 14.94 -9.00
CA PRO A 305 -6.91 15.46 -7.79
C PRO A 305 -6.57 14.39 -6.75
N SER A 306 -7.38 13.33 -6.68
CA SER A 306 -7.17 12.22 -5.74
C SER A 306 -6.03 11.30 -6.16
N HIS A 307 -5.72 11.26 -7.46
CA HIS A 307 -4.85 10.24 -8.06
C HIS A 307 -3.62 10.80 -8.79
N ILE A 308 -3.41 12.12 -8.80
CA ILE A 308 -2.27 12.71 -9.51
C ILE A 308 -0.91 12.21 -9.02
N CYS A 309 -0.75 11.98 -7.71
CA CYS A 309 0.49 11.45 -7.16
C CYS A 309 0.75 10.01 -7.62
N ASP A 310 -0.31 9.21 -7.76
CA ASP A 310 -0.22 7.85 -8.28
C ASP A 310 0.17 7.87 -9.76
N ILE A 311 -0.45 8.74 -10.57
CA ILE A 311 -0.11 8.92 -12.00
C ILE A 311 1.35 9.37 -12.17
N LYS A 312 1.83 10.31 -11.33
CA LYS A 312 3.23 10.78 -11.33
C LYS A 312 4.23 9.68 -10.96
N SER A 313 3.80 8.73 -10.14
CA SER A 313 4.64 7.60 -9.70
C SER A 313 4.54 6.41 -10.66
N HIS A 314 3.56 6.40 -11.55
CA HIS A 314 3.33 5.31 -12.50
C HIS A 314 4.24 5.47 -13.72
N HIS A 315 5.27 4.62 -13.81
CA HIS A 315 6.29 4.73 -14.86
C HIS A 315 5.69 4.72 -16.29
N GLU A 316 4.77 3.79 -16.61
CA GLU A 316 4.15 3.73 -17.96
C GLU A 316 3.37 5.00 -18.32
N MET A 317 2.61 5.56 -17.37
CA MET A 317 1.80 6.76 -17.60
C MET A 317 2.70 7.95 -17.96
N CYS A 318 3.87 8.03 -17.32
CA CYS A 318 4.89 9.04 -17.60
C CYS A 318 5.69 8.78 -18.88
N LEU A 319 5.54 7.63 -19.56
CA LEU A 319 6.16 7.38 -20.87
C LEU A 319 5.32 7.91 -22.04
N ALA A 320 4.01 8.14 -21.83
CA ALA A 320 3.11 8.59 -22.89
C ALA A 320 3.50 9.94 -23.49
N ASP A 321 3.30 10.12 -24.79
CA ASP A 321 3.41 11.41 -25.45
C ASP A 321 2.14 12.24 -25.24
N VAL A 322 1.00 11.54 -25.26
CA VAL A 322 -0.34 12.10 -25.07
C VAL A 322 -1.06 11.27 -24.01
N LEU A 323 -1.38 11.90 -22.88
CA LEU A 323 -2.13 11.28 -21.80
C LEU A 323 -3.53 11.91 -21.72
N CYS A 324 -4.53 11.13 -22.11
CA CYS A 324 -5.93 11.49 -22.21
C CYS A 324 -6.69 11.01 -20.97
N LEU A 325 -7.15 11.92 -20.13
CA LEU A 325 -7.85 11.60 -18.89
C LEU A 325 -9.31 11.99 -18.97
N THR A 326 -10.19 11.05 -18.64
CA THR A 326 -11.62 11.30 -18.43
C THR A 326 -11.94 11.27 -16.94
N GLU A 327 -13.09 11.84 -16.59
CA GLU A 327 -13.48 12.09 -15.19
C GLU A 327 -12.41 12.83 -14.38
N SER A 328 -11.90 13.92 -14.94
CA SER A 328 -10.91 14.74 -14.25
C SER A 328 -11.42 15.40 -12.96
N HIS A 329 -12.74 15.62 -12.85
CA HIS A 329 -13.46 16.26 -11.75
C HIS A 329 -12.96 17.68 -11.42
N LEU A 330 -12.30 18.34 -12.38
CA LEU A 330 -11.79 19.70 -12.20
C LEU A 330 -12.92 20.73 -12.31
N GLN A 331 -12.83 21.77 -11.48
CA GLN A 331 -13.78 22.89 -11.45
C GLN A 331 -13.06 24.22 -11.65
N GLY A 332 -13.78 25.22 -12.16
CA GLY A 332 -13.26 26.56 -12.39
C GLY A 332 -12.15 26.65 -13.45
N SER A 333 -11.55 27.82 -13.57
CA SER A 333 -10.41 28.09 -14.47
C SER A 333 -9.07 27.76 -13.83
N PHE A 334 -8.97 27.88 -12.51
CA PHE A 334 -7.74 27.62 -11.76
C PHE A 334 -7.38 26.14 -11.75
N VAL A 335 -6.08 25.85 -11.87
CA VAL A 335 -5.50 24.52 -11.79
C VAL A 335 -4.34 24.63 -10.81
N ALA A 336 -4.35 23.83 -9.75
CA ALA A 336 -3.27 23.82 -8.78
C ALA A 336 -1.96 23.33 -9.44
N ASP A 337 -0.83 23.91 -9.04
CA ASP A 337 0.50 23.50 -9.53
C ASP A 337 0.77 22.01 -9.29
N SER A 338 0.21 21.45 -8.22
CA SER A 338 0.31 20.02 -7.89
C SER A 338 -0.28 19.10 -8.97
N LEU A 339 -1.22 19.59 -9.79
CA LEU A 339 -1.84 18.82 -10.87
C LEU A 339 -0.97 18.74 -12.12
N HIS A 340 0.04 19.60 -12.28
CA HIS A 340 0.88 19.61 -13.47
C HIS A 340 1.85 18.41 -13.48
N LEU A 341 2.09 17.86 -14.68
CA LEU A 341 3.08 16.83 -14.92
C LEU A 341 4.33 17.44 -15.55
N ASP A 342 5.50 17.04 -15.05
CA ASP A 342 6.78 17.58 -15.52
C ASP A 342 7.01 17.27 -17.01
N GLY A 343 7.27 18.32 -17.80
CA GLY A 343 7.46 18.19 -19.24
C GLY A 343 6.17 18.04 -20.06
N TYR A 344 5.00 18.27 -19.46
CA TYR A 344 3.71 18.27 -20.18
C TYR A 344 2.98 19.61 -20.09
N THR A 345 2.26 19.91 -21.17
CA THR A 345 1.29 20.99 -21.25
C THR A 345 -0.10 20.38 -21.04
N MET A 346 -0.86 20.96 -20.12
CA MET A 346 -2.20 20.49 -19.77
C MET A 346 -3.28 21.27 -20.51
N PHE A 347 -4.19 20.56 -21.14
CA PHE A 347 -5.41 21.10 -21.74
C PHE A 347 -6.63 20.47 -21.06
N LYS A 348 -7.68 21.25 -20.82
CA LYS A 348 -8.86 20.75 -20.11
C LYS A 348 -10.16 21.28 -20.68
N ARG A 349 -11.22 20.50 -20.50
CA ARG A 349 -12.61 20.92 -20.66
C ARG A 349 -13.42 20.42 -19.47
N ASN A 350 -13.96 21.36 -18.70
CA ASN A 350 -14.77 21.02 -17.55
C ASN A 350 -16.20 20.62 -17.99
N ARG A 351 -16.87 19.80 -17.18
CA ARG A 351 -18.27 19.39 -17.40
C ARG A 351 -19.24 20.58 -17.55
N HIS A 352 -19.09 21.61 -16.73
CA HIS A 352 -20.04 22.75 -16.72
C HIS A 352 -20.06 23.57 -18.01
N VAL A 353 -19.02 23.51 -18.84
CA VAL A 353 -19.01 24.16 -20.17
C VAL A 353 -19.32 23.19 -21.32
N SER A 354 -19.63 21.93 -21.00
CA SER A 354 -19.81 20.87 -22.00
C SER A 354 -21.26 20.63 -22.39
N TYR A 355 -22.22 21.15 -21.62
CA TYR A 355 -23.66 20.95 -21.83
C TYR A 355 -24.39 22.28 -21.91
N THR A 356 -24.94 22.57 -23.09
CA THR A 356 -25.69 23.80 -23.37
C THR A 356 -27.19 23.57 -23.17
N ASN A 357 -27.71 22.44 -23.65
CA ASN A 357 -29.13 22.08 -23.61
C ASN A 357 -29.50 21.19 -22.41
N PHE A 358 -28.50 20.62 -21.72
CA PHE A 358 -28.69 19.76 -20.54
C PHE A 358 -28.10 20.39 -19.27
N PRO A 359 -28.71 21.45 -18.70
CA PRO A 359 -28.15 22.17 -17.54
C PRO A 359 -28.04 21.28 -16.28
N HIS A 360 -28.91 20.29 -16.14
CA HIS A 360 -28.84 19.32 -15.03
C HIS A 360 -27.61 18.42 -15.11
N MET A 361 -27.02 18.22 -16.30
CA MET A 361 -25.75 17.51 -16.45
C MET A 361 -24.57 18.42 -16.16
N ALA A 362 -24.64 19.69 -16.59
CA ALA A 362 -23.60 20.69 -16.35
C ALA A 362 -23.30 20.91 -14.85
N THR A 363 -24.32 20.78 -13.99
CA THR A 363 -24.22 21.06 -12.54
C THR A 363 -23.86 19.84 -11.70
N ARG A 364 -23.81 18.63 -12.28
CA ARG A 364 -23.46 17.42 -11.53
C ARG A 364 -21.98 17.37 -11.21
N SER A 365 -21.65 16.86 -10.03
CA SER A 365 -20.27 16.57 -9.63
C SER A 365 -19.68 15.48 -10.52
N GLY A 366 -18.38 15.61 -10.83
CA GLY A 366 -17.63 14.66 -11.63
C GLY A 366 -17.43 15.08 -13.09
N GLY A 367 -16.95 14.15 -13.92
CA GLY A 367 -16.71 14.38 -15.35
C GLY A 367 -15.57 15.35 -15.66
N GLY A 368 -15.58 15.88 -16.86
CA GLY A 368 -14.53 16.70 -17.45
C GLY A 368 -13.43 15.85 -18.08
N VAL A 369 -12.81 16.42 -19.09
CA VAL A 369 -11.73 15.81 -19.87
C VAL A 369 -10.46 16.64 -19.71
N VAL A 370 -9.33 15.97 -19.50
CA VAL A 370 -7.99 16.57 -19.42
C VAL A 370 -7.07 15.84 -20.38
N VAL A 371 -6.20 16.57 -21.09
CA VAL A 371 -5.15 15.98 -21.93
C VAL A 371 -3.83 16.62 -21.55
N TYR A 372 -2.86 15.78 -21.20
CA TYR A 372 -1.46 16.18 -21.05
C TYR A 372 -0.71 15.82 -22.34
N LEU A 373 -0.05 16.81 -22.94
CA LEU A 373 0.79 16.63 -24.12
C LEU A 373 2.23 17.01 -23.80
N ARG A 374 3.21 16.23 -24.22
CA ARG A 374 4.62 16.60 -24.02
C ARG A 374 4.95 17.98 -24.62
N ASN A 375 5.71 18.79 -23.89
CA ASN A 375 5.99 20.20 -24.22
C ASN A 375 6.69 20.43 -25.57
N HIS A 376 7.36 19.41 -26.13
CA HIS A 376 8.06 19.53 -27.41
C HIS A 376 7.13 19.35 -28.63
N PHE A 377 5.88 18.96 -28.43
CA PHE A 377 4.92 18.84 -29.52
C PHE A 377 4.20 20.16 -29.81
N GLN A 378 4.12 20.49 -31.09
CA GLN A 378 3.27 21.58 -31.56
C GLN A 378 1.83 21.08 -31.69
N VAL A 379 0.89 21.85 -31.11
CA VAL A 379 -0.52 21.47 -31.05
C VAL A 379 -1.44 22.64 -31.33
N GLN A 380 -2.54 22.35 -32.02
CA GLN A 380 -3.70 23.23 -32.12
C GLN A 380 -4.87 22.58 -31.39
N VAL A 381 -5.34 23.24 -30.33
CA VAL A 381 -6.46 22.74 -29.53
C VAL A 381 -7.77 23.26 -30.07
N LYS A 382 -8.76 22.38 -30.20
CA LYS A 382 -10.13 22.70 -30.60
C LYS A 382 -11.07 22.30 -29.47
N GLN A 383 -11.44 23.29 -28.66
CA GLN A 383 -12.43 23.15 -27.58
C GLN A 383 -13.86 23.36 -28.06
N TYR A 384 -14.05 23.95 -29.24
CA TYR A 384 -15.36 24.25 -29.80
C TYR A 384 -15.39 23.79 -31.25
N LEU A 385 -16.43 23.03 -31.59
CA LEU A 385 -16.72 22.58 -32.95
C LEU A 385 -18.17 22.95 -33.26
N HIS A 386 -18.42 23.33 -34.52
CA HIS A 386 -19.77 23.67 -34.93
C HIS A 386 -20.69 22.45 -34.77
N ASN A 387 -21.90 22.68 -34.26
CA ASN A 387 -22.94 21.66 -34.04
C ASN A 387 -22.65 20.61 -32.95
N VAL A 388 -21.59 20.76 -32.15
CA VAL A 388 -21.34 19.91 -30.96
C VAL A 388 -21.58 20.72 -29.70
N THR A 389 -22.74 20.54 -29.06
CA THR A 389 -23.21 21.41 -27.97
C THR A 389 -23.27 20.73 -26.61
N ASP A 390 -23.42 19.41 -26.58
CA ASP A 390 -23.76 18.64 -25.37
C ASP A 390 -22.88 17.39 -25.22
N LEU A 391 -21.56 17.62 -25.26
CA LEU A 391 -20.56 16.55 -25.20
C LEU A 391 -19.33 17.01 -24.41
N GLU A 392 -18.85 16.15 -23.52
CA GLU A 392 -17.57 16.33 -22.84
C GLU A 392 -16.46 15.82 -23.75
N PHE A 393 -15.80 16.73 -24.49
CA PHE A 393 -14.74 16.35 -25.42
C PHE A 393 -13.59 17.35 -25.48
N LEU A 394 -12.42 16.90 -25.96
CA LEU A 394 -11.32 17.78 -26.31
C LEU A 394 -10.61 17.24 -27.56
N VAL A 395 -10.35 18.10 -28.54
CA VAL A 395 -9.65 17.72 -29.77
C VAL A 395 -8.31 18.44 -29.86
N LEU A 396 -7.25 17.69 -30.12
CA LEU A 396 -5.88 18.17 -30.30
C LEU A 396 -5.42 17.77 -31.71
N LYS A 397 -5.03 18.76 -32.51
CA LYS A 397 -4.32 18.54 -33.78
C LYS A 397 -2.83 18.66 -33.50
N VAL A 398 -2.13 17.53 -33.47
CA VAL A 398 -0.70 17.44 -33.22
C VAL A 398 0.04 17.43 -34.56
N GLN A 399 1.17 18.14 -34.69
CA GLN A 399 1.92 18.23 -35.96
C GLN A 399 3.16 17.33 -36.04
N ALA A 400 3.78 17.02 -34.90
CA ALA A 400 4.98 16.18 -34.80
C ALA A 400 4.69 14.96 -33.88
N PRO A 401 5.32 13.79 -34.08
CA PRO A 401 6.28 13.46 -35.14
C PRO A 401 5.63 13.32 -36.52
N PHE A 402 4.29 13.19 -36.57
CA PHE A 402 3.47 13.29 -37.78
C PHE A 402 2.15 13.99 -37.45
N PRO A 403 1.44 14.55 -38.46
CA PRO A 403 0.14 15.13 -38.24
C PRO A 403 -0.85 14.05 -37.77
N ALA A 404 -1.50 14.27 -36.62
CA ALA A 404 -2.52 13.40 -36.07
C ALA A 404 -3.61 14.23 -35.39
N LEU A 405 -4.85 13.74 -35.46
CA LEU A 405 -5.98 14.35 -34.78
C LEU A 405 -6.43 13.44 -33.64
N ILE A 406 -6.38 13.95 -32.41
CA ILE A 406 -6.69 13.18 -31.20
C ILE A 406 -7.91 13.80 -30.55
N ALA A 407 -9.00 13.04 -30.48
CA ALA A 407 -10.22 13.42 -29.80
C ALA A 407 -10.39 12.56 -28.54
N VAL A 408 -10.58 13.21 -27.40
CA VAL A 408 -10.92 12.55 -26.15
C VAL A 408 -12.37 12.84 -25.84
N VAL A 409 -13.17 11.81 -25.57
CA VAL A 409 -14.61 11.93 -25.34
C VAL A 409 -14.98 11.22 -24.06
N TYR A 410 -15.85 11.83 -23.26
CA TYR A 410 -16.47 11.17 -22.11
C TYR A 410 -17.99 11.21 -22.26
N ARG A 411 -18.63 10.06 -22.12
CA ARG A 411 -20.09 9.93 -22.02
C ARG A 411 -20.45 9.58 -20.58
N PRO A 412 -21.12 10.46 -19.81
CA PRO A 412 -21.62 10.08 -18.50
C PRO A 412 -22.63 8.92 -18.58
N PRO A 413 -22.71 8.04 -17.58
CA PRO A 413 -23.60 6.87 -17.60
C PRO A 413 -25.08 7.25 -17.73
N ASP A 414 -25.47 8.38 -17.13
CA ASP A 414 -26.84 8.89 -17.16
C ASP A 414 -27.20 9.65 -18.45
N TYR A 415 -26.26 9.79 -19.40
CA TYR A 415 -26.54 10.50 -20.65
C TYR A 415 -27.19 9.57 -21.67
N SER A 416 -28.43 9.88 -22.05
CA SER A 416 -29.19 9.04 -22.98
C SER A 416 -28.49 8.91 -24.34
N LEU A 417 -28.59 7.71 -24.93
CA LEU A 417 -27.82 7.36 -26.12
C LEU A 417 -28.21 8.22 -27.33
N THR A 418 -29.50 8.47 -27.57
CA THR A 418 -29.97 9.23 -28.74
C THR A 418 -29.35 10.62 -28.90
N PRO A 419 -29.45 11.55 -27.92
CA PRO A 419 -28.82 12.87 -28.04
C PRO A 419 -27.29 12.80 -28.02
N PHE A 420 -26.70 11.82 -27.32
CA PHE A 420 -25.27 11.58 -27.38
C PHE A 420 -24.82 11.21 -28.80
N MET A 421 -25.52 10.28 -29.47
CA MET A 421 -25.18 9.86 -30.83
C MET A 421 -25.26 11.01 -31.83
N GLN A 422 -26.21 11.94 -31.68
CA GLN A 422 -26.28 13.14 -32.54
C GLN A 422 -25.05 14.04 -32.39
N ASN A 423 -24.60 14.26 -31.15
CA ASN A 423 -23.39 15.04 -30.87
C ASN A 423 -22.11 14.30 -31.30
N LEU A 424 -22.07 12.97 -31.13
CA LEU A 424 -20.96 12.13 -31.57
C LEU A 424 -20.81 12.17 -33.09
N VAL A 425 -21.92 12.02 -33.83
CA VAL A 425 -21.93 12.13 -35.30
C VAL A 425 -21.44 13.51 -35.74
N SER A 426 -21.94 14.58 -35.14
CA SER A 426 -21.51 15.95 -35.43
C SER A 426 -20.02 16.19 -35.13
N LEU A 427 -19.50 15.55 -34.06
CA LEU A 427 -18.09 15.55 -33.74
C LEU A 427 -17.29 14.84 -34.84
N LEU A 428 -17.67 13.62 -35.22
CA LEU A 428 -16.97 12.84 -36.25
C LEU A 428 -16.98 13.57 -37.61
N ASP A 429 -18.10 14.17 -38.01
CA ASP A 429 -18.17 15.00 -39.22
C ASP A 429 -17.16 16.15 -39.17
N SER A 430 -17.07 16.84 -38.02
CA SER A 430 -16.11 17.92 -37.82
C SER A 430 -14.66 17.44 -37.84
N LEU A 431 -14.38 16.23 -37.33
CA LEU A 431 -13.04 15.62 -37.36
C LEU A 431 -12.62 15.29 -38.79
N GLU A 432 -13.52 14.72 -39.59
CA GLU A 432 -13.29 14.34 -40.98
C GLU A 432 -13.07 15.57 -41.88
N ILE A 433 -13.80 16.66 -41.65
CA ILE A 433 -13.64 17.93 -42.38
C ILE A 433 -12.25 18.56 -42.17
N MET A 434 -11.58 18.29 -41.04
CA MET A 434 -10.26 18.86 -40.73
C MET A 434 -9.11 18.24 -41.55
N ASP A 435 -9.38 17.20 -42.33
CA ASP A 435 -8.46 16.54 -43.28
C ASP A 435 -7.05 16.29 -42.69
N CYS A 436 -7.02 15.70 -41.51
CA CYS A 436 -5.80 15.41 -40.76
C CYS A 436 -5.84 13.97 -40.27
N HIS A 437 -4.94 13.13 -40.80
CA HIS A 437 -4.93 11.69 -40.54
C HIS A 437 -3.60 11.19 -39.94
N PRO A 438 -3.62 10.25 -38.98
CA PRO A 438 -4.80 9.50 -38.53
C PRO A 438 -5.70 10.30 -37.57
N ILE A 439 -6.98 9.94 -37.55
CA ILE A 439 -7.93 10.42 -36.53
C ILE A 439 -8.04 9.33 -35.47
N ILE A 440 -7.79 9.71 -34.22
CA ILE A 440 -7.84 8.84 -33.05
C ILE A 440 -8.92 9.39 -32.13
N VAL A 441 -9.89 8.56 -31.76
CA VAL A 441 -10.91 8.91 -30.79
C VAL A 441 -10.81 7.94 -29.63
N CYS A 442 -10.48 8.45 -28.44
CA CYS A 442 -10.40 7.65 -27.23
C CYS A 442 -11.31 8.21 -26.13
N GLY A 443 -11.72 7.37 -25.19
CA GLY A 443 -12.69 7.80 -24.20
C GLY A 443 -13.34 6.67 -23.42
N ASP A 444 -14.11 7.07 -22.41
CA ASP A 444 -15.09 6.22 -21.75
C ASP A 444 -16.48 6.55 -22.30
N PHE A 445 -17.06 5.56 -22.98
CA PHE A 445 -18.35 5.67 -23.65
C PHE A 445 -19.51 5.15 -22.80
N ASN A 446 -19.24 4.55 -21.63
CA ASN A 446 -20.26 3.92 -20.78
C ASN A 446 -21.21 2.98 -21.56
N GLU A 447 -20.69 2.29 -22.59
CA GLU A 447 -21.37 1.24 -23.37
C GLU A 447 -20.50 -0.02 -23.34
N ASN A 448 -20.89 -1.03 -22.54
CA ASN A 448 -20.09 -2.25 -22.38
C ASN A 448 -20.03 -3.06 -23.67
N GLN A 449 -18.88 -3.11 -24.31
CA GLN A 449 -18.71 -3.83 -25.59
C GLN A 449 -18.70 -5.36 -25.46
N LEU A 450 -18.48 -5.91 -24.25
CA LEU A 450 -18.49 -7.37 -24.02
C LEU A 450 -19.90 -7.95 -23.84
N GLN A 451 -20.90 -7.10 -23.58
CA GLN A 451 -22.27 -7.55 -23.38
C GLN A 451 -22.97 -7.85 -24.71
N SER A 452 -23.72 -8.95 -24.78
CA SER A 452 -24.56 -9.26 -25.95
C SER A 452 -25.63 -8.19 -26.19
N GLY A 453 -25.69 -7.64 -27.40
CA GLY A 453 -26.66 -6.62 -27.78
C GLY A 453 -26.15 -5.72 -28.90
N ARG A 454 -27.03 -4.85 -29.43
CA ARG A 454 -26.68 -3.87 -30.45
C ARG A 454 -25.72 -2.81 -29.88
N LYS A 455 -24.65 -2.48 -30.60
CA LYS A 455 -23.61 -1.52 -30.19
C LYS A 455 -23.63 -0.31 -31.11
N GLN A 456 -24.48 0.68 -30.79
CA GLN A 456 -24.70 1.80 -31.71
C GLN A 456 -23.44 2.65 -31.86
N ILE A 457 -22.65 2.81 -30.80
CA ILE A 457 -21.41 3.58 -30.84
C ILE A 457 -20.42 2.89 -31.77
N LEU A 458 -20.18 1.59 -31.55
CA LEU A 458 -19.29 0.78 -32.39
C LEU A 458 -19.74 0.76 -33.86
N GLU A 459 -21.03 0.54 -34.12
CA GLU A 459 -21.61 0.55 -35.47
C GLU A 459 -21.36 1.89 -36.20
N GLN A 460 -21.44 3.02 -35.49
CA GLN A 460 -21.18 4.34 -36.09
C GLN A 460 -19.70 4.60 -36.38
N PHE A 461 -18.79 4.12 -35.54
CA PHE A 461 -17.36 4.20 -35.84
C PHE A 461 -17.00 3.32 -37.04
N GLN A 462 -17.51 2.08 -37.08
CA GLN A 462 -17.26 1.13 -38.15
C GLN A 462 -17.84 1.59 -39.50
N SER A 463 -19.03 2.19 -39.51
CA SER A 463 -19.65 2.72 -40.74
C SER A 463 -18.83 3.84 -41.39
N ARG A 464 -17.98 4.52 -40.61
CA ARG A 464 -17.05 5.58 -41.04
C ARG A 464 -15.61 5.09 -41.24
N GLY A 465 -15.37 3.78 -41.17
CA GLY A 465 -14.04 3.19 -41.40
C GLY A 465 -13.08 3.23 -40.20
N TYR A 466 -13.55 3.56 -38.99
CA TYR A 466 -12.73 3.46 -37.79
C TYR A 466 -12.65 2.03 -37.28
N SER A 467 -11.48 1.66 -36.76
CA SER A 467 -11.22 0.35 -36.13
C SER A 467 -11.04 0.51 -34.63
N GLN A 468 -11.66 -0.38 -33.85
CA GLN A 468 -11.49 -0.48 -32.40
C GLN A 468 -10.20 -1.24 -32.08
N LEU A 469 -9.31 -0.65 -31.28
CA LEU A 469 -8.04 -1.26 -30.90
C LEU A 469 -8.12 -2.11 -29.63
N ILE A 470 -8.95 -1.72 -28.67
CA ILE A 470 -9.05 -2.37 -27.37
C ILE A 470 -10.19 -3.38 -27.36
N THR A 471 -9.90 -4.65 -27.08
CA THR A 471 -10.89 -5.74 -27.07
C THR A 471 -11.00 -6.47 -25.73
N SER A 472 -10.09 -6.18 -24.80
CA SER A 472 -10.04 -6.78 -23.46
C SER A 472 -10.79 -5.91 -22.46
N ALA A 473 -11.23 -6.49 -21.33
CA ALA A 473 -11.91 -5.72 -20.29
C ALA A 473 -11.02 -4.60 -19.71
N THR A 474 -11.64 -3.47 -19.40
CA THR A 474 -10.98 -2.25 -18.90
C THR A 474 -11.40 -1.89 -17.48
N THR A 475 -12.18 -2.73 -16.80
CA THR A 475 -12.61 -2.48 -15.41
C THR A 475 -12.46 -3.71 -14.54
N ASP A 476 -12.48 -3.51 -13.22
CA ASP A 476 -12.40 -4.59 -12.23
C ASP A 476 -13.58 -5.58 -12.31
N LYS A 477 -14.73 -5.18 -12.89
CA LYS A 477 -15.87 -6.08 -13.11
C LYS A 477 -15.89 -6.73 -14.50
N ASN A 478 -14.76 -6.76 -15.19
CA ASN A 478 -14.64 -7.33 -16.54
C ASN A 478 -15.59 -6.68 -17.57
N THR A 479 -15.77 -5.35 -17.53
CA THR A 479 -16.49 -4.61 -18.58
C THR A 479 -15.52 -3.90 -19.50
N LEU A 480 -15.89 -3.71 -20.77
CA LEU A 480 -15.11 -2.95 -21.76
C LEU A 480 -15.83 -1.63 -22.04
N LEU A 481 -15.37 -0.56 -21.39
CA LEU A 481 -15.96 0.79 -21.46
C LEU A 481 -15.01 1.81 -22.10
N ASP A 482 -13.72 1.65 -21.81
CA ASP A 482 -12.65 2.52 -22.28
C ASP A 482 -12.15 2.04 -23.64
N LEU A 483 -12.29 2.88 -24.66
CA LEU A 483 -12.05 2.49 -26.05
C LEU A 483 -11.08 3.43 -26.74
N ILE A 484 -10.38 2.90 -27.74
CA ILE A 484 -9.59 3.66 -28.70
C ILE A 484 -10.05 3.24 -30.10
N PHE A 485 -10.52 4.21 -30.88
CA PHE A 485 -10.88 4.08 -32.28
C PHE A 485 -9.87 4.82 -33.16
N ILE A 486 -9.47 4.23 -34.29
CA ILE A 486 -8.52 4.83 -35.23
C ILE A 486 -8.98 4.70 -36.68
N SER A 487 -8.84 5.76 -37.48
CA SER A 487 -9.22 5.76 -38.90
C SER A 487 -8.23 5.03 -39.82
N GLN A 488 -6.98 4.85 -39.40
CA GLN A 488 -5.90 4.18 -40.14
C GLN A 488 -5.25 3.11 -39.25
N PRO A 489 -5.91 1.94 -39.04
CA PRO A 489 -5.44 0.91 -38.11
C PRO A 489 -4.02 0.41 -38.41
N GLN A 490 -3.60 0.43 -39.67
CA GLN A 490 -2.25 0.06 -40.10
C GLN A 490 -1.13 0.90 -39.47
N LYS A 491 -1.43 2.10 -38.93
CA LYS A 491 -0.47 2.93 -38.21
C LYS A 491 -0.31 2.50 -36.74
N SER A 492 -1.20 1.67 -36.21
CA SER A 492 -1.13 1.16 -34.84
C SER A 492 -0.19 -0.04 -34.77
N LEU A 493 0.96 0.14 -34.11
CA LEU A 493 1.94 -0.93 -33.88
C LEU A 493 1.51 -1.86 -32.74
N HIS A 494 1.06 -1.26 -31.64
CA HIS A 494 0.69 -2.00 -30.45
C HIS A 494 -0.43 -1.28 -29.71
N SER A 495 -1.30 -2.04 -29.07
CA SER A 495 -2.37 -1.50 -28.22
C SER A 495 -2.72 -2.52 -27.15
N GLY A 496 -3.12 -2.03 -25.98
CA GLY A 496 -3.43 -2.92 -24.87
C GLY A 496 -4.01 -2.19 -23.67
N VAL A 497 -4.15 -2.93 -22.59
CA VAL A 497 -4.68 -2.47 -21.31
C VAL A 497 -3.56 -2.54 -20.28
N LEU A 498 -3.25 -1.42 -19.64
CA LEU A 498 -2.35 -1.33 -18.49
C LEU A 498 -3.13 -1.61 -17.21
N ARG A 499 -2.44 -1.90 -16.10
CA ARG A 499 -3.09 -2.12 -14.81
C ARG A 499 -2.80 -1.00 -13.83
N THR A 500 -3.83 -0.53 -13.14
CA THR A 500 -3.73 0.45 -12.06
C THR A 500 -4.34 -0.10 -10.78
N TYR A 501 -3.89 0.40 -9.62
CA TYR A 501 -4.44 0.00 -8.31
C TYR A 501 -5.38 1.06 -7.70
N TYR A 502 -5.42 2.26 -8.28
CA TYR A 502 -6.03 3.45 -7.68
C TYR A 502 -7.31 3.92 -8.40
N SER A 503 -7.67 3.31 -9.52
CA SER A 503 -8.91 3.58 -10.28
C SER A 503 -9.60 2.26 -10.60
N TYR A 504 -10.93 2.28 -10.62
CA TYR A 504 -11.76 1.15 -11.08
C TYR A 504 -11.56 0.83 -12.56
N HIS A 505 -11.09 1.82 -13.33
CA HIS A 505 -10.78 1.70 -14.74
C HIS A 505 -9.28 1.49 -14.94
N ASN A 506 -8.95 0.55 -15.82
CA ASN A 506 -7.59 0.28 -16.26
C ASN A 506 -7.25 1.18 -17.45
N PRO A 507 -6.07 1.84 -17.48
CA PRO A 507 -5.65 2.64 -18.62
C PRO A 507 -5.56 1.79 -19.89
N VAL A 508 -5.91 2.38 -21.02
CA VAL A 508 -5.76 1.77 -22.35
C VAL A 508 -4.75 2.56 -23.14
N PHE A 509 -3.94 1.89 -23.95
CA PHE A 509 -2.89 2.57 -24.71
C PHE A 509 -2.84 2.12 -26.16
N CYS A 510 -2.30 2.99 -27.01
CA CYS A 510 -1.85 2.63 -28.35
C CYS A 510 -0.54 3.32 -28.70
N VAL A 511 0.29 2.64 -29.48
CA VAL A 511 1.56 3.15 -30.02
C VAL A 511 1.44 3.22 -31.53
N LEU A 512 1.64 4.41 -32.08
CA LEU A 512 1.52 4.68 -33.50
C LEU A 512 2.89 4.89 -34.14
N SER A 513 3.02 4.56 -35.42
CA SER A 513 4.26 4.74 -36.21
C SER A 513 3.99 5.38 -37.56
N LEU A 514 4.97 6.19 -38.01
CA LEU A 514 4.98 6.85 -39.30
C LEU A 514 5.30 5.87 -40.45
N SER A 515 6.14 4.86 -40.19
CA SER A 515 6.51 3.82 -41.16
C SER A 515 5.48 2.68 -41.18
N GLN A 516 5.00 2.35 -42.39
CA GLN A 516 4.35 1.07 -42.66
C GLN A 516 5.41 -0.03 -42.47
N LEU A 517 5.05 -1.12 -41.77
CA LEU A 517 5.81 -2.36 -41.78
C LEU A 517 5.78 -3.01 -43.16
#